data_AF-A0AAE1B3M8-F1
#
_entry.id   AF-A0AAE1B3M8-F1
#
_cell.length_a   1.000
_cell.length_b   1.000
_cell.length_c   1.000
_cell.angle_alpha   90.00
_cell.angle_beta   90.00
_cell.angle_gamma   90.00
#
_symmetry.space_group_name_H-M   'P 1'
#
loop_
_entity.id
_entity.type
_entity.pdbx_description
1 polymer ?
#
loop_
_entity_poly.entity_id
_entity_poly.type
_entity_poly.pdbx_seq_one_letter_code
_entity_poly.pdbx_strand_id
1 'polypeptide(L)'
;MLNTCEKLEINGLLSYVSSGINSMSQVTHISKTWTMLHGCPVQDCGAKVMYDISSLKTHWAEKHEKMVVTFQCSACPFTSKRKRNVYRHYRQRHTSSQDVHDDSTQPVGHVNYQPNNGFIDPHPFTLKMLLDKCK
;
A
#
# COMPACT_ATOMS: atom_id res chain seq x y z
N MET A 1 17.36 -2.38 29.40
CA MET A 1 16.24 -1.72 30.12
C MET A 1 15.01 -1.87 29.26
N LEU A 2 14.03 -2.64 29.74
CA LEU A 2 12.77 -2.90 29.03
C LEU A 2 11.86 -1.69 29.23
N ASN A 3 11.55 -0.96 28.14
CA ASN A 3 10.54 0.11 28.19
C ASN A 3 9.16 -0.52 27.99
N THR A 4 8.44 -0.69 29.08
CA THR A 4 7.00 -0.98 29.12
C THR A 4 6.24 0.26 28.67
N CYS A 5 5.66 0.24 27.47
CA CYS A 5 4.78 1.30 27.00
C CYS A 5 3.38 1.10 27.60
N GLU A 6 2.98 2.08 28.40
CA GLU A 6 1.77 2.16 29.20
C GLU A 6 0.51 2.12 28.32
N LYS A 7 -0.44 1.24 28.66
CA LYS A 7 -1.76 1.18 28.03
C LYS A 7 -2.60 2.34 28.53
N LEU A 8 -2.95 3.27 27.66
CA LEU A 8 -4.01 4.25 27.94
C LEU A 8 -5.37 3.58 27.66
N GLU A 9 -6.03 3.11 28.73
CA GLU A 9 -7.43 2.70 28.72
C GLU A 9 -8.32 3.95 28.78
N ILE A 10 -9.02 4.25 27.69
CA ILE A 10 -10.05 5.30 27.70
C ILE A 10 -11.36 4.66 28.15
N ASN A 11 -11.67 4.85 29.43
CA ASN A 11 -12.98 4.58 30.02
C ASN A 11 -14.01 5.61 29.53
N GLY A 12 -15.15 5.16 29.02
CA GLY A 12 -16.30 5.98 28.65
C GLY A 12 -17.60 5.19 28.71
N LEU A 13 -18.37 5.42 29.78
CA LEU A 13 -19.65 4.81 30.15
C LEU A 13 -20.67 4.73 29.01
N LEU A 14 -21.48 3.66 29.00
CA LEU A 14 -22.94 3.77 28.99
C LEU A 14 -23.59 2.56 29.68
N SER A 15 -24.70 2.87 30.35
CA SER A 15 -25.31 2.21 31.49
C SER A 15 -26.24 1.04 31.18
N TYR A 16 -26.37 0.20 32.20
CA TYR A 16 -27.29 -0.91 32.46
C TYR A 16 -28.75 -0.74 31.97
N VAL A 17 -29.24 -1.68 31.15
CA VAL A 17 -30.63 -2.18 31.21
C VAL A 17 -30.67 -3.64 30.74
N SER A 18 -31.28 -4.51 31.56
CA SER A 18 -31.38 -5.97 31.37
C SER A 18 -32.54 -6.38 30.45
N SER A 19 -32.36 -7.57 29.86
CA SER A 19 -33.36 -8.54 29.37
C SER A 19 -33.86 -8.41 27.92
N GLY A 20 -33.48 -9.37 27.07
CA GLY A 20 -34.17 -9.65 25.80
C GLY A 20 -33.29 -10.30 24.71
N ILE A 21 -33.42 -11.61 24.54
CA ILE A 21 -32.88 -12.47 23.46
C ILE A 21 -33.16 -11.95 22.03
N ASN A 22 -32.11 -11.79 21.19
CA ASN A 22 -31.90 -12.49 19.90
C ASN A 22 -30.86 -11.80 18.99
N SER A 23 -30.11 -12.62 18.26
CA SER A 23 -29.32 -12.31 17.07
C SER A 23 -27.89 -11.80 17.25
N MET A 24 -26.98 -12.74 17.04
CA MET A 24 -25.54 -12.58 16.85
C MET A 24 -25.27 -11.68 15.63
N SER A 25 -25.00 -10.41 15.86
CA SER A 25 -24.28 -9.56 14.90
C SER A 25 -22.97 -9.14 15.56
N GLN A 26 -21.91 -9.88 15.25
CA GLN A 26 -20.57 -9.54 15.71
C GLN A 26 -20.17 -8.22 15.05
N VAL A 27 -20.32 -7.11 15.79
CA VAL A 27 -19.64 -5.86 15.47
C VAL A 27 -18.17 -6.11 15.72
N THR A 28 -17.44 -6.44 14.66
CA THR A 28 -16.00 -6.60 14.70
C THR A 28 -15.40 -5.25 15.09
N HIS A 29 -14.74 -5.21 16.26
CA HIS A 29 -13.87 -4.10 16.61
C HIS A 29 -12.75 -4.03 15.57
N ILE A 30 -12.91 -3.19 14.55
CA ILE A 30 -11.83 -2.86 13.62
C ILE A 30 -10.78 -2.12 14.46
N SER A 31 -9.70 -2.82 14.83
CA SER A 31 -8.62 -2.19 15.57
C SER A 31 -8.08 -1.03 14.73
N LYS A 32 -8.13 0.19 15.27
CA LYS A 32 -7.71 1.41 14.56
C LYS A 32 -6.18 1.51 14.45
N THR A 33 -5.43 0.48 14.83
CA THR A 33 -3.98 0.49 14.98
C THR A 33 -3.33 -0.47 14.01
N TRP A 34 -2.81 0.07 12.90
CA TRP A 34 -1.90 -0.66 12.03
C TRP A 34 -0.49 -0.63 12.61
N THR A 35 0.23 -1.76 12.53
CA THR A 35 1.68 -1.82 12.80
C THR A 35 2.39 -2.51 11.65
N MET A 36 3.70 -2.25 11.50
CA MET A 36 4.55 -2.99 10.56
C MET A 36 4.39 -4.51 10.78
N LEU A 37 4.42 -5.28 9.69
CA LEU A 37 4.11 -6.73 9.63
C LEU A 37 2.62 -7.12 9.64
N HIS A 38 1.69 -6.16 9.76
CA HIS A 38 0.28 -6.42 9.45
C HIS A 38 -0.05 -6.20 7.98
N GLY A 39 -1.13 -6.86 7.53
CA GLY A 39 -1.73 -6.63 6.23
C GLY A 39 -2.31 -5.22 6.07
N CYS A 40 -2.85 -4.91 4.89
CA CYS A 40 -3.55 -3.65 4.68
C CYS A 40 -4.83 -3.60 5.56
N PRO A 41 -5.07 -2.51 6.31
CA PRO A 41 -6.24 -2.41 7.18
C PRO A 41 -7.53 -2.05 6.42
N VAL A 42 -7.43 -1.70 5.13
CA VAL A 42 -8.58 -1.37 4.29
C VAL A 42 -9.42 -2.63 4.03
N GLN A 43 -10.73 -2.53 4.27
CA GLN A 43 -11.67 -3.61 4.04
C GLN A 43 -11.60 -4.09 2.58
N ASP A 44 -11.77 -5.39 2.34
CA ASP A 44 -11.78 -6.01 1.01
C ASP A 44 -10.46 -5.90 0.22
N CYS A 45 -9.40 -5.33 0.80
CA CYS A 45 -8.08 -5.28 0.20
C CYS A 45 -7.34 -6.62 0.29
N GLY A 46 -7.30 -7.22 1.49
CA GLY A 46 -6.71 -8.54 1.73
C GLY A 46 -5.19 -8.65 1.49
N ALA A 47 -4.46 -7.54 1.36
CA ALA A 47 -3.01 -7.56 1.18
C ALA A 47 -2.31 -8.06 2.46
N LYS A 48 -1.51 -9.13 2.35
CA LYS A 48 -1.23 -10.00 3.50
C LYS A 48 -0.13 -9.52 4.45
N VAL A 49 0.97 -8.91 3.99
CA VAL A 49 2.00 -8.32 4.88
C VAL A 49 2.80 -7.26 4.11
N MET A 50 3.13 -6.15 4.77
CA MET A 50 4.10 -5.16 4.28
C MET A 50 5.22 -4.99 5.32
N TYR A 51 6.47 -5.11 4.87
CA TYR A 51 7.65 -5.19 5.74
C TYR A 51 8.36 -3.86 5.96
N ASP A 52 8.09 -2.87 5.11
CA ASP A 52 8.69 -1.54 5.18
C ASP A 52 7.72 -0.44 4.70
N ILE A 53 8.07 0.81 4.99
CA ILE A 53 7.29 1.99 4.59
C ILE A 53 7.19 2.11 3.07
N SER A 54 8.23 1.71 2.34
CA SER A 54 8.27 1.80 0.87
C SER A 54 7.25 0.87 0.20
N SER A 55 7.09 -0.33 0.76
CA SER A 55 6.14 -1.36 0.38
C SER A 55 4.72 -0.88 0.66
N LEU A 56 4.49 -0.25 1.81
CA LEU A 56 3.21 0.38 2.15
C LEU A 56 2.85 1.51 1.17
N LYS A 57 3.77 2.44 0.91
CA LYS A 57 3.54 3.55 -0.05
C LYS A 57 3.24 3.03 -1.45
N THR A 58 3.99 2.04 -1.92
CA THR A 58 3.78 1.42 -3.23
C THR A 58 2.42 0.73 -3.30
N HIS A 59 2.10 -0.07 -2.28
CA HIS A 59 0.81 -0.73 -2.17
C HIS A 59 -0.34 0.27 -2.20
N TRP A 60 -0.25 1.33 -1.39
CA TRP A 60 -1.26 2.38 -1.32
C TRP A 60 -1.48 3.05 -2.67
N ALA A 61 -0.41 3.46 -3.34
CA ALA A 61 -0.50 4.06 -4.68
C ALA A 61 -1.12 3.12 -5.72
N GLU A 62 -0.87 1.81 -5.62
CA GLU A 62 -1.37 0.82 -6.59
C GLU A 62 -2.82 0.40 -6.34
N LYS A 63 -3.34 0.54 -5.12
CA LYS A 63 -4.66 0.01 -4.71
C LYS A 63 -5.64 1.06 -4.19
N HIS A 64 -5.15 2.12 -3.58
CA HIS A 64 -5.96 3.07 -2.81
C HIS A 64 -5.87 4.51 -3.34
N GLU A 65 -5.12 4.73 -4.41
CA GLU A 65 -5.18 5.96 -5.20
C GLU A 65 -6.06 5.77 -6.44
N LYS A 66 -6.92 6.76 -6.72
CA LYS A 66 -7.83 6.73 -7.88
C LYS A 66 -7.10 6.79 -9.21
N MET A 67 -5.92 7.41 -9.22
CA MET A 67 -5.05 7.53 -10.39
C MET A 67 -3.75 6.78 -10.12
N VAL A 68 -3.32 5.98 -11.08
CA VAL A 68 -2.06 5.23 -11.01
C VAL A 68 -1.09 5.72 -12.08
N VAL A 69 0.18 5.85 -11.69
CA VAL A 69 1.27 6.15 -12.60
C VAL A 69 1.73 4.88 -13.31
N THR A 70 1.94 4.96 -14.62
CA THR A 70 2.65 3.95 -15.39
C THR A 70 3.87 4.52 -16.09
N PHE A 71 4.88 3.69 -16.20
CA PHE A 71 6.17 4.00 -16.82
C PHE A 71 6.26 3.21 -18.11
N GLN A 72 6.50 3.91 -19.21
CA GLN A 72 6.73 3.30 -20.52
C GLN A 72 8.22 3.02 -20.72
N CYS A 73 8.53 1.93 -21.42
CA CYS A 73 9.88 1.68 -21.91
C CYS A 73 10.25 2.71 -22.98
N SER A 74 11.47 3.22 -22.96
CA SER A 74 11.94 4.17 -23.97
C SER A 74 12.09 3.56 -25.37
N ALA A 75 12.34 2.25 -25.45
CA ALA A 75 12.62 1.55 -26.71
C ALA A 75 11.40 0.79 -27.30
N CYS A 76 10.30 0.63 -26.56
CA CYS A 76 9.12 -0.06 -27.09
C CYS A 76 7.81 0.27 -26.34
N PRO A 77 6.63 -0.16 -26.82
CA PRO A 77 5.34 0.11 -26.17
C PRO A 77 5.10 -0.56 -24.81
N PHE A 78 6.06 -1.30 -24.25
CA PHE A 78 5.90 -1.93 -22.94
C PHE A 78 5.69 -0.88 -21.83
N THR A 79 4.72 -1.14 -20.94
CA THR A 79 4.41 -0.27 -19.80
C THR A 79 4.35 -1.06 -18.50
N SER A 80 4.67 -0.41 -17.37
CA SER A 80 4.52 -1.01 -16.04
C SER A 80 4.18 0.02 -14.97
N LYS A 81 3.47 -0.38 -13.92
CA LYS A 81 3.22 0.45 -12.73
C LYS A 81 4.48 0.75 -11.90
N ARG A 82 5.57 0.00 -12.12
CA ARG A 82 6.82 0.14 -11.35
C ARG A 82 8.01 0.41 -12.27
N LYS A 83 8.78 1.47 -11.98
CA LYS A 83 10.02 1.81 -12.69
C LYS A 83 10.96 0.60 -12.81
N ARG A 84 11.26 -0.09 -11.71
CA ARG A 84 12.16 -1.26 -11.69
C ARG A 84 11.81 -2.34 -12.71
N ASN A 85 10.52 -2.51 -13.02
CA ASN A 85 10.07 -3.50 -13.98
C ASN A 85 10.40 -3.06 -15.42
N VAL A 86 10.31 -1.76 -15.71
CA VAL A 86 10.74 -1.17 -16.99
C VAL A 86 12.25 -1.30 -17.14
N TYR A 87 13.04 -0.98 -16.10
CA TYR A 87 14.49 -1.18 -16.10
C TYR A 87 14.86 -2.65 -16.39
N ARG A 88 14.25 -3.59 -15.67
CA ARG A 88 14.49 -5.02 -15.89
C ARG A 88 14.08 -5.46 -17.30
N HIS A 89 12.91 -5.01 -17.75
CA HIS A 89 12.43 -5.27 -19.11
C HIS A 89 13.45 -4.77 -20.15
N TYR A 90 13.92 -3.52 -20.00
CA TYR A 90 14.89 -2.92 -20.90
C TYR A 90 16.19 -3.73 -20.93
N ARG A 91 16.73 -4.07 -19.75
CA ARG A 91 17.93 -4.90 -19.65
C ARG A 91 17.80 -6.29 -20.25
N GLN A 92 16.60 -6.85 -20.26
CA GLN A 92 16.37 -8.20 -20.79
C GLN A 92 16.05 -8.21 -22.30
N ARG A 93 15.57 -7.09 -22.85
CA ARG A 93 15.02 -7.03 -24.21
C ARG A 93 15.77 -6.08 -25.14
N HIS A 94 16.49 -5.11 -24.60
CA HIS A 94 17.06 -3.98 -25.36
C HIS A 94 18.55 -3.75 -25.08
N THR A 95 19.16 -4.42 -24.08
CA THR A 95 20.62 -4.45 -23.95
C THR A 95 21.15 -5.81 -24.38
N SER A 96 21.84 -5.83 -25.51
CA SER A 96 22.66 -6.95 -25.96
C SER A 96 23.96 -7.05 -25.13
N SER A 97 24.56 -8.23 -25.09
CA SER A 97 25.73 -8.60 -24.26
C SER A 97 27.02 -7.78 -24.48
N GLN A 98 26.99 -6.70 -25.27
CA GLN A 98 28.15 -5.88 -25.61
C GLN A 98 28.00 -4.39 -25.28
N ASP A 99 26.86 -3.95 -24.74
CA ASP A 99 26.67 -2.54 -24.40
C ASP A 99 27.27 -2.26 -23.01
N VAL A 100 28.54 -1.91 -23.05
CA VAL A 100 29.37 -1.43 -21.95
C VAL A 100 28.76 -0.14 -21.40
N HIS A 101 28.13 -0.20 -20.22
CA HIS A 101 27.98 0.90 -19.25
C HIS A 101 27.89 2.35 -19.80
N ASP A 102 27.10 2.60 -20.84
CA ASP A 102 26.79 3.98 -21.24
C ASP A 102 25.68 4.50 -20.34
N ASP A 103 26.08 5.32 -19.36
CA ASP A 103 25.20 6.00 -18.40
C ASP A 103 24.15 6.90 -19.07
N SER A 104 24.29 7.16 -20.37
CA SER A 104 23.40 7.99 -21.17
C SER A 104 22.07 7.31 -21.54
N THR A 105 21.97 5.98 -21.44
CA THR A 105 20.76 5.26 -21.88
C THR A 105 19.67 5.35 -20.81
N GLN A 106 18.61 6.14 -21.04
CA GLN A 106 17.44 6.22 -20.17
C GLN A 106 16.45 5.07 -20.44
N PRO A 107 16.27 4.08 -19.53
CA PRO A 107 15.41 2.92 -19.80
C PRO A 107 13.91 3.21 -19.66
N VAL A 108 13.57 4.29 -18.97
CA VAL A 108 12.20 4.75 -18.77
C VAL A 108 11.96 5.92 -19.71
N GLY A 109 10.98 5.78 -20.61
CA GLY A 109 10.47 6.84 -21.46
C GLY A 109 9.36 7.63 -20.76
N HIS A 110 8.19 7.70 -21.40
CA HIS A 110 7.09 8.52 -20.93
C HIS A 110 6.45 8.02 -19.62
N VAL A 111 5.99 8.96 -18.79
CA VAL A 111 5.23 8.71 -17.56
C VAL A 111 3.77 9.04 -17.83
N ASN A 112 2.88 8.05 -17.71
CA ASN A 112 1.45 8.22 -17.92
C ASN A 112 0.69 8.17 -16.60
N TYR A 113 -0.42 8.90 -16.53
CA TYR A 113 -1.39 8.83 -15.44
C TYR A 113 -2.68 8.24 -16.00
N GLN A 114 -3.20 7.21 -15.35
CA GLN A 114 -4.42 6.54 -15.80
C GLN A 114 -5.32 6.19 -14.61
N PRO A 115 -6.64 6.06 -14.81
CA PRO A 115 -7.55 5.57 -13.78
C PRO A 115 -7.11 4.21 -13.23
N ASN A 116 -7.19 4.05 -11.91
CA ASN A 116 -6.87 2.79 -11.26
C ASN A 116 -8.09 1.88 -11.30
N ASN A 117 -8.17 1.02 -12.31
CA ASN A 117 -9.27 0.05 -12.44
C ASN A 117 -9.38 -0.95 -11.27
N GLY A 118 -8.35 -1.06 -10.44
CA GLY A 118 -8.35 -1.86 -9.22
C GLY A 118 -8.42 -1.02 -7.94
N PHE A 119 -9.00 0.19 -8.03
CA PHE A 119 -9.18 1.08 -6.89
C PHE A 119 -10.10 0.46 -5.84
N ILE A 120 -9.62 0.46 -4.60
CA ILE A 120 -10.35 0.06 -3.40
C ILE A 120 -10.40 1.29 -2.50
N ASP A 121 -11.60 1.74 -2.15
CA ASP A 121 -11.77 2.93 -1.31
C ASP A 121 -11.12 2.71 0.05
N PRO A 122 -10.10 3.50 0.41
CA PRO A 122 -9.42 3.33 1.69
C PRO A 122 -10.20 3.85 2.89
N HIS A 123 -11.35 4.53 2.71
CA HIS A 123 -12.11 5.10 3.83
C HIS A 123 -12.40 4.06 4.94
N PRO A 124 -12.16 4.37 6.23
CA PRO A 124 -11.80 5.66 6.83
C PRO A 124 -10.28 5.94 6.95
N PHE A 125 -9.43 5.11 6.34
CA PHE A 125 -7.98 5.24 6.44
C PHE A 125 -7.41 6.22 5.41
N THR A 126 -6.31 6.85 5.78
CA THR A 126 -5.47 7.63 4.86
C THR A 126 -4.03 7.16 4.96
N LEU A 127 -3.24 7.31 3.90
CA LEU A 127 -1.82 6.97 3.91
C LEU A 127 -1.08 7.69 5.05
N LYS A 128 -1.41 8.96 5.29
CA LYS A 128 -0.83 9.76 6.37
C LYS A 128 -1.04 9.13 7.74
N MET A 129 -2.26 8.68 8.05
CA MET A 129 -2.57 8.01 9.32
C MET A 129 -1.75 6.73 9.54
N LEU A 130 -1.39 6.02 8.46
CA LEU A 130 -0.57 4.82 8.53
C LEU A 130 0.92 5.14 8.68
N LEU A 131 1.40 6.20 8.03
CA LEU A 131 2.82 6.62 8.10
C LEU A 131 3.19 7.26 9.45
N ASP A 132 2.26 7.99 10.08
CA ASP A 132 2.51 8.66 11.36
C ASP A 132 2.68 7.67 12.53
N LYS A 133 2.24 6.42 12.38
CA LYS A 133 2.38 5.35 13.39
C LYS A 133 3.68 4.57 13.32
N CYS A 134 4.56 4.90 12.37
CA CYS A 134 5.85 4.23 12.16
C CYS A 134 7.05 4.99 12.76
N LYS A 135 6.80 5.99 13.61
CA LYS A 135 7.82 6.77 14.33
C LYS A 135 7.81 6.41 15.81
#